data_AF-A0A828RW76-F1
#
_entry.id   AF-A0A828RW76-F1
#
_cell.length_a   1.000
_cell.length_b   1.000
_cell.length_c   1.000
_cell.angle_alpha   90.00
_cell.angle_beta   90.00
_cell.angle_gamma   90.00
#
_symmetry.space_group_name_H-M   'P 1'
#
loop_
_entity.id
_entity.type
_entity.pdbx_description
1 polymer ?
#
loop_
_entity_poly.entity_id
_entity_poly.type
_entity_poly.pdbx_seq_one_letter_code
_entity_poly.pdbx_strand_id
1 'polypeptide(L)' 'MRNAGVSIEALIEYFGLFQKGESTINKRKTILLEQRDQLAKKVQEMQDTLAMLTHKIDIYEELLLKFEDEKLRGLEN' A
#
# COMPACT_ATOMS: atom_id res chain seq x y z
N MET A 1 -15.24 -1.30 3.53
CA MET A 1 -14.58 0.02 3.72
C MET A 1 -13.67 0.05 4.93
N ARG A 2 -14.12 -0.34 6.12
CA ARG A 2 -13.28 -0.39 7.34
C ARG A 2 -11.98 -1.19 7.17
N ASN A 3 -12.04 -2.38 6.56
CA ASN A 3 -10.86 -3.22 6.31
C ASN A 3 -9.87 -2.63 5.28
N ALA A 4 -10.31 -1.66 4.48
CA ALA A 4 -9.48 -0.97 3.50
C ALA A 4 -8.83 0.30 4.09
N GLY A 5 -8.86 0.49 5.42
CA GLY A 5 -8.20 1.61 6.09
C GLY A 5 -8.93 2.95 5.99
N VAL A 6 -10.21 2.95 5.63
CA VAL A 6 -11.13 4.09 5.74
C VAL A 6 -11.43 4.33 7.22
N SER A 7 -11.37 5.59 7.67
CA SER A 7 -11.56 5.91 9.10
C SER A 7 -12.98 5.59 9.58
N ILE A 8 -13.10 5.15 10.83
CA ILE A 8 -14.41 4.84 11.43
C ILE A 8 -15.22 6.13 11.55
N GLU A 9 -14.55 7.24 11.84
CA GLU A 9 -15.11 8.58 11.95
C GLU A 9 -15.76 9.02 10.63
N ALA A 10 -15.09 8.82 9.49
CA ALA A 10 -15.65 9.15 8.17
C ALA A 10 -16.88 8.28 7.84
N LEU A 11 -16.88 7.01 8.28
CA LEU A 11 -18.03 6.11 8.10
C LEU A 11 -19.22 6.54 8.95
N ILE A 12 -18.99 6.97 10.19
CA ILE A 12 -20.03 7.50 11.08
C ILE A 12 -20.62 8.79 10.49
N GLU A 13 -19.76 9.72 10.04
CA GLU A 13 -20.20 10.98 9.43
C GLU A 13 -21.02 10.72 8.15
N TYR A 14 -20.52 9.87 7.25
CA TYR A 14 -21.22 9.49 6.04
C TYR A 14 -22.59 8.90 6.35
N PHE A 15 -22.68 7.99 7.33
CA PHE A 15 -23.94 7.36 7.72
C PHE A 15 -24.93 8.38 8.30
N GLY A 16 -24.47 9.29 9.17
CA GLY A 16 -25.31 10.37 9.70
C GLY A 16 -25.81 11.33 8.62
N LEU A 17 -25.02 11.58 7.57
CA LEU A 17 -25.46 12.37 6.42
C LEU A 17 -26.42 11.59 5.52
N PHE A 18 -26.20 10.28 5.36
CA PHE A 18 -27.06 9.41 4.57
C PHE A 18 -28.50 9.40 5.11
N GLN A 19 -28.64 9.33 6.44
CA GLN A 19 -29.95 9.38 7.11
C GLN A 19 -30.72 10.68 6.86
N LYS A 20 -30.04 11.78 6.51
CA LYS A 20 -30.64 13.10 6.22
C LYS A 20 -31.13 13.25 4.77
N GLY A 21 -30.95 12.23 3.93
CA GLY A 21 -31.51 12.18 2.57
C GLY A 21 -30.76 13.02 1.53
N GLU A 22 -31.48 13.49 0.52
CA GLU A 22 -30.89 14.04 -0.71
C GLU A 22 -30.12 15.34 -0.51
N SER A 23 -30.50 16.15 0.48
CA SER A 23 -29.84 17.42 0.81
C SER A 23 -28.35 17.28 1.14
N THR A 24 -27.89 16.06 1.44
CA THR A 24 -26.50 15.77 1.83
C THR A 24 -25.66 15.09 0.74
N ILE A 25 -26.20 14.86 -0.47
CA ILE A 25 -25.52 14.11 -1.54
C ILE A 25 -24.12 14.66 -1.82
N ASN A 26 -23.98 15.99 -1.95
CA ASN A 26 -22.69 16.62 -2.21
C ASN A 26 -21.69 16.39 -1.08
N LYS A 27 -22.12 16.51 0.18
CA LYS A 27 -21.26 16.28 1.35
C LYS A 27 -20.81 14.82 1.44
N ARG A 28 -21.74 13.88 1.21
CA ARG A 28 -21.43 12.44 1.15
C ARG A 28 -20.40 12.12 0.07
N LYS A 29 -20.53 12.73 -1.11
CA LYS A 29 -19.55 12.58 -2.19
C LYS A 29 -18.17 13.11 -1.80
N THR A 30 -18.10 14.27 -1.15
CA THR A 30 -16.83 14.84 -0.66
C THR A 30 -16.11 13.89 0.29
N ILE A 31 -16.81 13.33 1.29
CA ILE A 31 -16.24 12.35 2.22
C ILE A 31 -15.66 11.15 1.46
N LEU A 32 -16.40 10.62 0.48
CA LEU A 32 -15.93 9.46 -0.30
C LEU A 32 -14.70 9.80 -1.15
N LEU A 33 -14.63 11.00 -1.74
CA LEU A 33 -13.46 11.45 -2.50
C LEU A 33 -12.22 11.58 -1.61
N GLU A 34 -12.36 12.20 -0.44
CA GLU A 34 -11.28 12.33 0.53
C GLU A 34 -10.76 10.97 1.00
N GLN A 35 -11.68 10.04 1.33
CA GLN A 35 -11.31 8.69 1.74
C GLN A 35 -10.63 7.91 0.60
N ARG A 36 -11.08 8.09 -0.65
CA ARG A 36 -10.41 7.52 -1.83
C ARG A 36 -8.98 8.03 -1.95
N ASP A 37 -8.77 9.34 -1.84
CA ASP A 37 -7.45 9.95 -2.03
C ASP A 37 -6.47 9.53 -0.91
N GLN A 38 -6.96 9.43 0.33
CA GLN A 38 -6.18 8.89 1.44
C GLN A 38 -5.79 7.42 1.22
N LEU A 39 -6.71 6.60 0.70
CA LEU A 39 -6.42 5.20 0.40
C LEU A 39 -5.40 5.07 -0.75
N ALA A 40 -5.57 5.86 -1.81
CA ALA A 40 -4.64 5.85 -2.94
C ALA A 40 -3.21 6.17 -2.50
N LYS A 41 -3.04 7.16 -1.61
CA LYS A 41 -1.73 7.49 -1.04
C LYS A 41 -1.10 6.31 -0.28
N LYS A 42 -1.87 5.64 0.57
CA LYS A 42 -1.39 4.45 1.32
C LYS A 42 -0.97 3.32 0.39
N VAL A 43 -1.75 3.09 -0.68
CA VAL A 43 -1.42 2.07 -1.70
C VAL A 43 -0.10 2.40 -2.38
N GLN A 44 0.13 3.67 -2.75
CA GLN A 44 1.39 4.08 -3.36
C GLN A 44 2.57 3.86 -2.42
N GLU A 45 2.47 4.25 -1.15
CA GLU A 45 3.52 4.03 -0.15
C GLU A 45 3.85 2.53 0.04
N MET A 46 2.83 1.66 0.00
CA MET A 46 3.01 0.21 0.06
C MET A 46 3.67 -0.35 -1.21
N GLN A 47 3.32 0.18 -2.38
CA GLN A 47 3.95 -0.21 -3.66
C GLN A 47 5.42 0.19 -3.69
N ASP A 48 5.76 1.40 -3.23
CA ASP A 48 7.15 1.87 -3.15
C ASP A 48 7.97 0.99 -2.20
N THR A 49 7.39 0.63 -1.05
CA THR A 49 8.00 -0.29 -0.09
C THR A 49 8.23 -1.67 -0.70
N LEU A 50 7.25 -2.19 -1.43
CA LEU A 50 7.36 -3.48 -2.12
C LEU A 50 8.47 -3.45 -3.19
N ALA A 51 8.57 -2.37 -3.96
CA ALA A 51 9.63 -2.19 -4.95
C ALA A 51 11.02 -2.18 -4.29
N MET A 52 11.17 -1.47 -3.18
CA MET A 52 12.43 -1.46 -2.42
C MET A 52 12.80 -2.86 -1.89
N LEU A 53 11.83 -3.61 -1.34
CA LEU A 53 12.07 -4.96 -0.86
C LEU A 53 12.45 -5.91 -2.01
N THR A 54 11.78 -5.80 -3.15
CA THR A 54 12.09 -6.58 -4.35
C THR A 54 13.53 -6.33 -4.78
N HIS A 55 13.93 -5.06 -4.89
CA HIS A 55 15.31 -4.71 -5.26
C HIS A 55 16.35 -5.26 -4.27
N LYS A 56 16.05 -5.27 -2.96
CA LYS A 56 16.95 -5.86 -1.96
C LYS A 56 17.07 -7.38 -2.09
N ILE A 57 16.00 -8.06 -2.49
CA ILE A 57 16.00 -9.50 -2.75
C ILE A 57 16.86 -9.80 -3.98
N ASP A 58 16.68 -9.04 -5.08
CA ASP A 58 17.48 -9.21 -6.30
C ASP A 58 18.99 -9.06 -6.01
N ILE A 59 19.37 -8.04 -5.22
CA ILE A 59 20.76 -7.86 -4.79
C ILE A 59 21.24 -9.04 -3.96
N TYR A 60 20.42 -9.54 -3.03
CA TYR A 60 20.80 -10.66 -2.18
C TYR A 60 21.04 -11.93 -3.01
N GLU A 61 20.19 -12.21 -3.99
CA GLU A 61 20.35 -13.32 -4.92
C GLU A 61 21.63 -13.18 -5.77
N GLU A 62 21.90 -11.99 -6.31
CA GLU A 62 23.12 -11.73 -7.09
C GLU A 62 24.39 -11.92 -6.24
N LEU A 63 24.40 -11.41 -5.00
CA LEU A 63 25.53 -11.57 -4.09
C LEU A 63 25.74 -13.04 -3.72
N LEU A 64 24.67 -13.78 -3.43
CA LEU A 64 24.74 -15.18 -3.07
C LEU A 64 25.31 -16.03 -4.21
N LEU A 65 24.88 -15.77 -5.45
CA LEU A 65 25.43 -16.42 -6.65
C LEU A 65 26.93 -16.12 -6.83
N LYS A 66 27.37 -14.88 -6.59
CA LYS A 66 28.79 -14.52 -6.65
C LYS A 66 29.61 -15.25 -5.59
N PHE A 67 29.12 -15.32 -4.35
CA PHE A 67 29.79 -16.07 -3.28
C PHE A 67 29.88 -17.56 -3.57
N GLU A 68 28.84 -18.17 -4.14
CA GLU A 68 28.86 -19.59 -4.52
C GLU A 68 29.83 -19.86 -5.68
N ASP A 69 29.87 -19.01 -6.70
CA ASP A 69 30.83 -19.09 -7.82
C ASP A 69 32.29 -18.95 -7.34
N GLU A 70 32.59 -17.98 -6.49
CA GLU A 70 33.92 -17.82 -5.89
C GLU A 70 34.33 -19.04 -5.05
N LYS A 71 33.40 -19.60 -4.29
CA LYS A 71 33.65 -20.80 -3.48
C LYS A 71 33.91 -22.03 -4.35
N LEU A 72 33.17 -22.21 -5.44
CA LEU A 72 33.37 -23.32 -6.38
C LEU A 72 34.73 -23.21 -7.08
N ARG A 73 35.11 -22.03 -7.56
CA ARG A 73 36.43 -21.78 -8.17
C ARG A 73 37.58 -22.01 -7.19
N GLY A 74 37.37 -21.71 -5.90
CA GLY A 74 38.34 -22.00 -4.84
C GLY A 74 38.50 -23.48 -4.50
N LEU A 75 37.54 -24.34 -4.87
CA LEU A 75 37.59 -25.80 -4.65
C LEU A 75 38.19 -26.57 -5.83
N GLU A 76 38.29 -25.96 -7.01
CA GLU A 76 38.84 -26.55 -8.24
C GLU A 76 40.36 -26.32 -8.40
N ASN A 77 41.03 -25.64 -7.44
CA ASN A 77 42.46 -25.36 -7.43
C ASN A 77 43.25 -26.19 -6.40
#